data_AF-A0A914NH74-F1
#
_entry.id   AF-A0A914NH74-F1
#
_cell.length_a   1.000
_cell.length_b   1.000
_cell.length_c   1.000
_cell.angle_alpha   90.00
_cell.angle_beta   90.00
_cell.angle_gamma   90.00
#
_symmetry.space_group_name_H-M   'P 1'
#
loop_
_entity.id
_entity.type
_entity.pdbx_description
1 polymer ?
#
loop_
_entity_poly.entity_id
_entity_poly.type
_entity_poly.pdbx_seq_one_letter_code
_entity_poly.pdbx_strand_id
1 'polypeptide(L)'
;MYICCNESLPILYKLEGSVQKCPDNYTVAVGKYRNAQNETGWGILEVETFPNFPVEMQAYAAGLVEGLLTKVQIYYHYLNTVSQLCKNAKEYCLKLFNYLKLNLEWIESQVMSNPPTDLYWRHVNLTYTQLTGIQDGYGPEKQFYFPRVRFAITPILKIQLAGDFFDLDRVFKKPKTNYSSNSHCSGFVKVLEGNKDILISHVTMLGYKSMNRMLKLYKLAYDPKEVPGHTISISSYPGSVTSQDDFSLTSGGLGILETTITLSDESIYSNINPIGQINCWLRSLIANQLAKTSHEWVLIFG
;
A
#
# COMPACT_ATOMS: atom_id res chain seq x y z
N MET A 1 -1.70 -20.28 -1.10
CA MET A 1 -0.94 -20.19 -2.35
C MET A 1 0.52 -19.99 -1.98
N TYR A 2 1.42 -20.68 -2.66
CA TYR A 2 2.87 -20.56 -2.46
C TYR A 2 3.49 -19.85 -3.67
N ILE A 3 4.45 -18.96 -3.41
CA ILE A 3 5.33 -18.37 -4.42
C ILE A 3 6.73 -18.94 -4.19
N CYS A 4 7.21 -19.69 -5.18
CA CYS A 4 8.46 -20.42 -5.11
C CYS A 4 9.52 -19.75 -5.97
N CYS A 5 10.77 -19.79 -5.55
CA CYS A 5 11.92 -19.45 -6.39
C CYS A 5 12.36 -20.69 -7.18
N ASN A 6 12.78 -20.51 -8.43
CA ASN A 6 13.42 -21.56 -9.20
C ASN A 6 14.86 -21.80 -8.69
N GLU A 7 15.31 -23.06 -8.75
CA GLU A 7 16.62 -23.44 -8.19
C GLU A 7 17.82 -22.87 -8.95
N SER A 8 17.66 -22.63 -10.25
CA SER A 8 18.75 -22.24 -11.14
C SER A 8 18.68 -20.78 -11.61
N LEU A 9 17.50 -20.16 -11.53
CA LEU A 9 17.26 -18.81 -12.02
C LEU A 9 16.46 -18.01 -10.99
N PRO A 10 16.70 -16.69 -10.85
CA PRO A 10 15.95 -15.82 -9.93
C PRO A 10 14.54 -15.48 -10.45
N ILE A 11 13.79 -16.50 -10.86
CA ILE A 11 12.42 -16.42 -11.36
C ILE A 11 11.47 -17.07 -10.35
N LEU A 12 10.26 -16.56 -10.28
CA LEU A 12 9.23 -17.04 -9.37
C LEU A 12 8.13 -17.79 -10.12
N TYR A 13 7.51 -18.78 -9.47
CA TYR A 13 6.33 -19.47 -9.96
C TYR A 13 5.34 -19.72 -8.81
N LYS A 14 4.05 -19.86 -9.14
CA LYS A 14 3.00 -20.14 -8.15
C LYS A 14 2.74 -21.64 -8.03
N LEU A 15 2.41 -22.09 -6.82
CA LEU A 15 1.78 -23.39 -6.57
C LEU A 15 0.47 -23.19 -5.79
N GLU A 16 -0.56 -23.93 -6.20
CA GLU A 16 -1.91 -23.85 -5.63
C GLU A 16 -2.24 -25.08 -4.78
N GLY A 17 -3.08 -24.89 -3.75
CA GLY A 17 -3.55 -25.96 -2.87
C GLY A 17 -2.70 -26.18 -1.61
N SER A 18 -3.20 -27.02 -0.71
CA SER A 18 -2.55 -27.40 0.56
C SER A 18 -1.55 -28.55 0.41
N VAL A 19 -1.57 -29.23 -0.75
CA VAL A 19 -0.80 -30.47 -1.01
C VAL A 19 0.52 -30.18 -1.72
N GLN A 20 0.56 -29.19 -2.62
CA GLN A 20 1.76 -28.80 -3.33
C GLN A 20 2.45 -27.65 -2.58
N LYS A 21 3.68 -27.90 -2.13
CA LYS A 21 4.56 -26.90 -1.50
C LYS A 21 5.78 -26.68 -2.39
N CYS A 22 6.43 -25.54 -2.24
CA CYS A 22 7.74 -25.35 -2.84
C CYS A 22 8.72 -26.39 -2.29
N PRO A 23 9.78 -26.72 -3.03
CA PRO A 23 10.93 -27.43 -2.48
C PRO A 23 11.46 -26.72 -1.22
N ASP A 24 12.09 -27.49 -0.33
CA ASP A 24 12.62 -26.97 0.93
C ASP A 24 13.58 -25.80 0.69
N ASN A 25 13.42 -24.71 1.45
CA ASN A 25 14.16 -23.45 1.29
C ASN A 25 13.92 -22.66 -0.01
N TYR A 26 12.95 -23.05 -0.85
CA TYR A 26 12.59 -22.32 -2.07
C TYR A 26 11.26 -21.55 -1.97
N THR A 27 10.63 -21.52 -0.79
CA THR A 27 9.41 -20.72 -0.55
C THR A 27 9.78 -19.27 -0.30
N VAL A 28 9.43 -18.35 -1.21
CA VAL A 28 9.68 -16.91 -1.03
C VAL A 28 8.54 -16.26 -0.27
N ALA A 29 7.29 -16.60 -0.62
CA ALA A 29 6.11 -16.08 0.04
C ALA A 29 4.96 -17.08 0.05
N VAL A 30 4.10 -16.96 1.06
CA VAL A 30 2.84 -17.67 1.18
C VAL A 30 1.73 -16.65 1.39
N GLY A 31 0.61 -16.87 0.70
CA GLY A 31 -0.59 -16.05 0.87
C GLY A 31 -1.81 -16.91 1.12
N LYS A 32 -2.71 -16.39 1.95
CA LYS A 32 -4.05 -16.95 2.20
C LYS A 32 -5.07 -15.82 2.12
N TYR A 33 -6.13 -16.06 1.38
CA TYR A 33 -7.24 -15.12 1.28
C TYR A 33 -8.56 -15.85 1.55
N ARG A 34 -9.37 -15.29 2.45
CA ARG A 34 -10.76 -15.70 2.69
C ARG A 34 -11.67 -14.53 2.35
N ASN A 35 -12.56 -14.74 1.40
CA ASN A 35 -13.64 -13.80 1.14
C ASN A 35 -14.79 -14.04 2.13
N ALA A 36 -14.82 -13.30 3.23
CA ALA A 36 -15.89 -13.35 4.23
C ALA A 36 -16.82 -12.11 4.12
N GLN A 37 -16.85 -11.43 2.98
CA GLN A 37 -17.62 -10.18 2.83
C GLN A 37 -19.11 -10.36 3.13
N ASN A 38 -19.73 -11.45 2.68
CA ASN A 38 -21.14 -11.72 2.94
C ASN A 38 -21.43 -12.13 4.39
N GLU A 39 -20.41 -12.57 5.13
CA GLU A 39 -20.53 -13.03 6.52
C GLU A 39 -20.25 -11.91 7.53
N THR A 40 -19.23 -11.10 7.27
CA THR A 40 -18.68 -10.12 8.22
C THR A 40 -18.46 -8.73 7.64
N GLY A 41 -18.60 -8.56 6.32
CA GLY A 41 -18.22 -7.34 5.60
C GLY A 41 -16.73 -7.27 5.21
N TRP A 42 -15.92 -8.30 5.51
CA TRP A 42 -14.47 -8.27 5.29
C TRP A 42 -13.94 -9.39 4.39
N GLY A 43 -13.05 -9.04 3.47
CA GLY A 43 -12.01 -9.96 3.02
C GLY A 43 -10.90 -10.07 4.07
N ILE A 44 -10.30 -11.26 4.24
CA ILE A 44 -9.18 -11.46 5.17
C ILE A 44 -8.00 -12.00 4.37
N LEU A 45 -6.92 -11.23 4.32
CA LEU A 45 -5.69 -11.57 3.62
C LEU A 45 -4.53 -11.68 4.61
N GLU A 46 -3.81 -12.78 4.53
CA GLU A 46 -2.53 -12.97 5.23
C GLU A 46 -1.46 -13.27 4.20
N VAL A 47 -0.34 -12.56 4.28
CA VAL A 47 0.84 -12.74 3.43
C VAL A 47 2.06 -12.83 4.33
N GLU A 48 2.88 -13.85 4.10
CA GLU A 48 4.12 -14.09 4.82
C GLU A 48 5.25 -14.29 3.81
N THR A 49 6.36 -13.57 3.95
CA THR A 49 7.58 -13.84 3.19
C THR A 49 8.59 -14.55 4.09
N PHE A 50 9.55 -15.24 3.47
CA PHE A 50 10.55 -16.04 4.17
C PHE A 50 11.96 -15.47 3.95
N PRO A 51 12.87 -15.67 4.91
CA PRO A 51 14.25 -15.20 4.81
C PRO A 51 15.03 -15.98 3.74
N ASN A 52 16.31 -15.63 3.56
CA ASN A 52 17.25 -16.23 2.59
C ASN A 52 17.03 -15.84 1.13
N PHE A 53 16.12 -14.90 0.86
CA PHE A 53 15.95 -14.28 -0.46
C PHE A 53 16.29 -12.79 -0.39
N PRO A 54 16.77 -12.19 -1.49
CA PRO A 54 16.92 -10.74 -1.60
C PRO A 54 15.62 -10.02 -1.20
N VAL A 55 15.72 -8.92 -0.47
CA VAL A 55 14.55 -8.20 0.07
C VAL A 55 13.61 -7.70 -1.03
N GLU A 56 14.14 -7.37 -2.21
CA GLU A 56 13.37 -7.01 -3.40
C GLU A 56 12.55 -8.18 -3.93
N MET A 57 13.11 -9.40 -3.89
CA MET A 57 12.39 -10.61 -4.27
C MET A 57 11.27 -10.91 -3.28
N GLN A 58 11.50 -10.71 -1.98
CA GLN A 58 10.47 -10.84 -0.96
C GLN A 58 9.35 -9.82 -1.17
N ALA A 59 9.68 -8.53 -1.37
CA ALA A 59 8.70 -7.47 -1.62
C ALA A 59 7.83 -7.78 -2.85
N TYR A 60 8.47 -8.17 -3.95
CA TYR A 60 7.77 -8.54 -5.19
C TYR A 60 6.88 -9.76 -4.97
N ALA A 61 7.35 -10.80 -4.27
CA ALA A 61 6.59 -12.01 -4.00
C ALA A 61 5.38 -11.75 -3.08
N ALA A 62 5.52 -10.88 -2.08
CA ALA A 62 4.43 -10.45 -1.22
C ALA A 62 3.31 -9.77 -2.02
N GLY A 63 3.69 -8.88 -2.95
CA GLY A 63 2.73 -8.26 -3.84
C GLY A 63 2.11 -9.25 -4.84
N LEU A 64 2.93 -10.12 -5.42
CA LEU A 64 2.51 -11.11 -6.39
C LEU A 64 1.43 -12.03 -5.82
N VAL A 65 1.63 -12.58 -4.62
CA VAL A 65 0.68 -13.50 -4.01
C VAL A 65 -0.65 -12.82 -3.67
N GLU A 66 -0.63 -11.56 -3.24
CA GLU A 66 -1.85 -10.77 -3.06
C GLU A 66 -2.58 -10.56 -4.39
N GLY A 67 -1.86 -10.10 -5.41
CA GLY A 67 -2.42 -9.83 -6.73
C GLY A 67 -3.08 -11.06 -7.34
N LEU A 68 -2.46 -12.24 -7.17
CA LEU A 68 -3.00 -13.52 -7.62
C LEU A 68 -4.24 -13.95 -6.83
N LEU A 69 -4.21 -13.87 -5.50
CA LEU A 69 -5.30 -14.32 -4.64
C LEU A 69 -6.54 -13.42 -4.67
N THR A 70 -6.35 -12.14 -4.98
CA THR A 70 -7.40 -11.12 -4.81
C THR A 70 -7.84 -10.45 -6.12
N LYS A 71 -7.50 -11.02 -7.28
CA LYS A 71 -7.83 -10.50 -8.63
C LYS A 71 -9.25 -9.95 -8.76
N VAL A 72 -10.23 -10.75 -8.38
CA VAL A 72 -11.66 -10.40 -8.48
C VAL A 72 -11.98 -9.18 -7.62
N GLN A 73 -11.43 -9.12 -6.41
CA GLN A 73 -11.69 -8.01 -5.51
C GLN A 73 -10.97 -6.73 -5.94
N ILE A 74 -9.74 -6.83 -6.44
CA ILE A 74 -9.02 -5.71 -7.06
C ILE A 74 -9.84 -5.15 -8.22
N TYR A 75 -10.38 -6.02 -9.09
CA TYR A 75 -11.21 -5.61 -10.22
C TYR A 75 -12.47 -4.85 -9.77
N TYR A 76 -13.23 -5.38 -8.81
CA TYR A 76 -14.42 -4.70 -8.30
C TYR A 76 -14.10 -3.39 -7.59
N HIS A 77 -13.05 -3.37 -6.76
CA HIS A 77 -12.63 -2.14 -6.10
C HIS A 77 -12.20 -1.08 -7.13
N TYR A 78 -11.42 -1.46 -8.15
CA TYR A 78 -11.05 -0.59 -9.26
C TYR A 78 -12.27 0.00 -9.97
N LEU A 79 -13.27 -0.83 -10.31
CA LEU A 79 -14.50 -0.37 -10.95
C LEU A 79 -15.24 0.66 -10.08
N ASN A 80 -15.35 0.39 -8.79
CA ASN A 80 -16.10 1.23 -7.86
C ASN A 80 -15.41 2.57 -7.58
N THR A 81 -14.08 2.62 -7.52
CA THR A 81 -13.35 3.79 -7.02
C THR A 81 -12.69 4.60 -8.14
N VAL A 82 -11.78 3.97 -8.88
CA VAL A 82 -10.83 4.69 -9.76
C VAL A 82 -11.19 4.62 -11.25
N SER A 83 -12.07 3.71 -11.68
CA SER A 83 -12.41 3.54 -13.10
C SER A 83 -13.01 4.80 -13.75
N GLN A 84 -13.72 5.60 -12.97
CA GLN A 84 -14.40 6.83 -13.42
C GLN A 84 -13.58 8.10 -13.17
N LEU A 85 -12.31 8.00 -12.74
CA LEU A 85 -11.48 9.14 -12.34
C LEU A 85 -11.44 10.25 -13.40
N CYS A 86 -11.38 9.89 -14.69
CA CYS A 86 -11.27 10.82 -15.81
C CYS A 86 -12.59 11.06 -16.55
N LYS A 87 -13.72 10.52 -16.07
CA LYS A 87 -15.02 10.68 -16.75
C LYS A 87 -15.40 12.17 -16.76
N ASN A 88 -15.58 12.72 -17.96
CA ASN A 88 -15.89 14.13 -18.17
C ASN A 88 -14.87 15.11 -17.51
N ALA A 89 -13.63 14.66 -17.30
CA ALA A 89 -12.58 15.40 -16.58
C ALA A 89 -11.23 15.32 -17.30
N LYS A 90 -11.23 15.45 -18.63
CA LYS A 90 -10.04 15.26 -19.48
C LYS A 90 -8.88 16.20 -19.11
N GLU A 91 -9.15 17.49 -18.94
CA GLU A 91 -8.12 18.48 -18.59
C GLU A 91 -7.49 18.21 -17.21
N TYR A 92 -8.33 17.89 -16.21
CA TYR A 92 -7.88 17.45 -14.90
C TYR A 92 -6.93 16.24 -15.00
N CYS A 93 -7.31 15.20 -15.75
CA CYS A 93 -6.46 14.01 -15.88
C CYS A 93 -5.17 14.25 -16.66
N LEU A 94 -5.16 15.18 -17.63
CA LEU A 94 -3.92 15.57 -18.31
C LEU A 94 -2.93 16.19 -17.31
N LYS A 95 -3.40 17.10 -16.44
CA LYS A 95 -2.57 17.73 -15.40
C LYS A 95 -2.11 16.72 -14.34
N LEU A 96 -3.04 15.91 -13.83
CA LEU A 96 -2.76 14.86 -12.84
C LEU A 96 -1.70 13.87 -13.36
N PHE A 97 -1.88 13.32 -14.56
CA PHE A 97 -0.93 12.32 -15.07
C PHE A 97 0.42 12.94 -15.44
N ASN A 98 0.47 14.22 -15.82
CA ASN A 98 1.74 14.92 -15.95
C ASN A 98 2.45 15.08 -14.60
N TYR A 99 1.73 15.47 -13.55
CA TYR A 99 2.26 15.54 -12.18
C TYR A 99 2.79 14.18 -11.70
N LEU A 100 1.97 13.12 -11.82
CA LEU A 100 2.35 11.78 -11.38
C LEU A 100 3.55 11.25 -12.18
N LYS A 101 3.61 11.53 -13.49
CA LYS A 101 4.75 11.15 -14.31
C LYS A 101 6.04 11.79 -13.78
N LEU A 102 6.05 13.11 -13.63
CA LEU A 102 7.21 13.85 -13.13
C LEU A 102 7.61 13.41 -11.72
N ASN A 103 6.63 13.11 -10.86
CA ASN A 103 6.88 12.63 -9.50
C ASN A 103 7.49 11.23 -9.49
N LEU A 104 6.97 10.31 -10.30
CA LEU A 104 7.52 8.96 -10.42
C LEU A 104 8.94 8.97 -11.01
N GLU A 105 9.19 9.78 -12.04
CA GLU A 105 10.53 9.97 -12.62
C GLU A 105 11.51 10.52 -11.59
N TRP A 106 11.08 11.50 -10.77
CA TRP A 106 11.90 12.02 -9.69
C TRP A 106 12.15 10.97 -8.60
N ILE A 107 11.12 10.27 -8.13
CA ILE A 107 11.24 9.19 -7.13
C ILE A 107 12.21 8.10 -7.63
N GLU A 108 12.04 7.65 -8.88
CA GLU A 108 12.91 6.65 -9.49
C GLU A 108 14.37 7.16 -9.51
N SER A 109 14.59 8.42 -9.89
CA SER A 109 15.93 9.03 -9.88
C SER A 109 16.56 9.03 -8.48
N GLN A 110 15.77 9.32 -7.44
CA GLN A 110 16.24 9.32 -6.06
C GLN A 110 16.56 7.91 -5.56
N VAL A 111 15.71 6.92 -5.89
CA VAL A 111 15.99 5.52 -5.57
C VAL A 111 17.31 5.06 -6.22
N MET A 112 17.57 5.47 -7.46
CA MET A 112 18.79 5.09 -8.18
C MET A 112 20.04 5.84 -7.68
N SER A 113 19.90 7.08 -7.22
CA SER A 113 21.04 7.90 -6.79
C SER A 113 21.46 7.65 -5.33
N ASN A 114 20.54 7.20 -4.48
CA ASN A 114 20.83 6.95 -3.07
C ASN A 114 21.41 5.54 -2.86
N PRO A 115 22.33 5.36 -1.91
CA PRO A 115 22.97 4.06 -1.68
C PRO A 115 21.96 3.05 -1.12
N PRO A 116 22.15 1.73 -1.33
CA PRO A 116 21.29 0.70 -0.74
C PRO A 116 21.26 0.69 0.80
N THR A 117 22.20 1.37 1.45
CA THR A 117 22.24 1.56 2.91
C THR A 117 21.31 2.68 3.39
N ASP A 118 20.83 3.54 2.50
CA ASP A 118 19.78 4.50 2.82
C ASP A 118 18.45 3.74 3.00
N LEU A 119 18.08 3.53 4.25
CA LEU A 119 16.90 2.74 4.60
C LEU A 119 15.61 3.36 4.03
N TYR A 120 15.52 4.69 3.94
CA TYR A 120 14.32 5.36 3.47
C TYR A 120 14.12 5.10 1.98
N TRP A 121 15.12 5.41 1.15
CA TRP A 121 15.03 5.20 -0.30
C TRP A 121 15.00 3.71 -0.68
N ARG A 122 15.63 2.85 0.11
CA ARG A 122 15.45 1.40 -0.04
C ARG A 122 13.99 0.99 0.20
N HIS A 123 13.30 1.53 1.21
CA HIS A 123 11.89 1.23 1.45
C HIS A 123 10.96 1.81 0.40
N VAL A 124 11.30 2.97 -0.18
CA VAL A 124 10.61 3.48 -1.38
C VAL A 124 10.69 2.44 -2.51
N ASN A 125 11.89 1.94 -2.80
CA ASN A 125 12.10 0.91 -3.82
C ASN A 125 11.30 -0.37 -3.53
N LEU A 126 11.37 -0.89 -2.29
CA LEU A 126 10.65 -2.10 -1.88
C LEU A 126 9.13 -1.92 -2.00
N THR A 127 8.60 -0.74 -1.66
CA THR A 127 7.16 -0.45 -1.78
C THR A 127 6.70 -0.51 -3.24
N TYR A 128 7.41 0.16 -4.16
CA TYR A 128 7.08 0.07 -5.58
C TYR A 128 7.32 -1.33 -6.16
N THR A 129 8.27 -2.08 -5.61
CA THR A 129 8.51 -3.48 -5.97
C THR A 129 7.30 -4.36 -5.58
N GLN A 130 6.74 -4.16 -4.39
CA GLN A 130 5.50 -4.82 -3.95
C GLN A 130 4.31 -4.44 -4.85
N LEU A 131 4.14 -3.16 -5.18
CA LEU A 131 3.09 -2.72 -6.13
C LEU A 131 3.26 -3.37 -7.51
N THR A 132 4.50 -3.54 -7.97
CA THR A 132 4.80 -4.22 -9.23
C THR A 132 4.39 -5.69 -9.17
N GLY A 133 4.65 -6.35 -8.04
CA GLY A 133 4.17 -7.70 -7.75
C GLY A 133 2.65 -7.80 -7.83
N ILE A 134 1.91 -6.90 -7.15
CA ILE A 134 0.43 -6.87 -7.20
C ILE A 134 -0.06 -6.69 -8.64
N GLN A 135 0.53 -5.77 -9.39
CA GLN A 135 0.14 -5.50 -10.77
C GLN A 135 0.38 -6.69 -11.70
N ASP A 136 1.50 -7.40 -11.54
CA ASP A 136 1.80 -8.61 -12.31
C ASP A 136 0.89 -9.78 -11.90
N GLY A 137 0.62 -9.91 -10.60
CA GLY A 137 -0.30 -10.92 -10.06
C GLY A 137 -1.74 -10.69 -10.49
N TYR A 138 -2.19 -9.43 -10.55
CA TYR A 138 -3.52 -9.03 -11.03
C TYR A 138 -3.69 -9.31 -12.54
N GLY A 139 -2.63 -9.17 -13.32
CA GLY A 139 -2.64 -9.35 -14.77
C GLY A 139 -2.90 -10.80 -15.23
N PRO A 140 -2.76 -11.05 -16.55
CA PRO A 140 -2.87 -12.39 -17.11
C PRO A 140 -1.94 -13.37 -16.39
N GLU A 141 -2.41 -14.60 -16.18
CA GLU A 141 -1.60 -15.62 -15.54
C GLU A 141 -0.36 -15.96 -16.38
N LYS A 142 0.75 -16.19 -15.69
CA LYS A 142 2.04 -16.53 -16.30
C LYS A 142 2.57 -17.77 -15.63
N GLN A 143 3.34 -18.56 -16.38
CA GLN A 143 4.08 -19.69 -15.81
C GLN A 143 5.19 -19.20 -14.87
N PHE A 144 5.88 -18.13 -15.26
CA PHE A 144 6.96 -17.54 -14.49
C PHE A 144 6.77 -16.03 -14.31
N TYR A 145 7.26 -15.54 -13.18
CA TYR A 145 7.27 -14.14 -12.78
C TYR A 145 8.70 -13.69 -12.50
N PHE A 146 9.02 -12.46 -12.87
CA PHE A 146 10.38 -11.93 -12.81
C PHE A 146 10.42 -10.77 -11.82
N PRO A 147 11.01 -10.94 -10.62
CA PRO A 147 11.14 -9.88 -9.63
C PRO A 147 11.78 -8.63 -10.23
N ARG A 148 11.08 -7.51 -10.11
CA ARG A 148 11.53 -6.19 -10.60
C ARG A 148 10.69 -5.08 -9.98
N VAL A 149 11.21 -3.87 -10.04
CA VAL A 149 10.48 -2.64 -9.72
C VAL A 149 10.01 -1.95 -11.01
N ARG A 150 8.85 -1.29 -10.96
CA ARG A 150 8.35 -0.39 -12.00
C ARG A 150 7.76 0.85 -11.37
N PHE A 151 8.27 2.01 -11.75
CA PHE A 151 7.70 3.31 -11.41
C PHE A 151 6.76 3.75 -12.54
N ALA A 152 5.49 3.37 -12.46
CA ALA A 152 4.53 3.61 -13.54
C ALA A 152 3.13 3.96 -13.02
N ILE A 153 2.42 4.77 -13.79
CA ILE A 153 1.01 5.09 -13.53
C ILE A 153 0.14 3.89 -13.89
N THR A 154 -0.09 3.03 -12.91
CA THR A 154 -0.93 1.82 -13.03
C THR A 154 -2.29 2.00 -12.35
N PRO A 155 -3.28 1.16 -12.65
CA PRO A 155 -4.51 1.07 -11.84
C PRO A 155 -4.21 0.84 -10.35
N ILE A 156 -3.22 0.02 -10.02
CA ILE A 156 -2.82 -0.27 -8.64
C ILE A 156 -2.24 0.96 -7.96
N LEU A 157 -1.38 1.75 -8.64
CA LEU A 157 -0.89 3.02 -8.09
C LEU A 157 -2.04 3.99 -7.79
N LYS A 158 -3.01 4.10 -8.71
CA LYS A 158 -4.18 4.98 -8.52
C LYS A 158 -5.02 4.59 -7.31
N ILE A 159 -5.06 3.30 -6.95
CA ILE A 159 -5.73 2.84 -5.72
C ILE A 159 -4.99 3.38 -4.48
N GLN A 160 -3.65 3.44 -4.47
CA GLN A 160 -2.89 3.95 -3.32
C GLN A 160 -3.16 5.44 -3.06
N LEU A 161 -3.39 6.20 -4.13
CA LEU A 161 -3.59 7.66 -4.10
C LEU A 161 -4.98 8.09 -3.60
N ALA A 162 -5.79 7.19 -3.05
CA ALA A 162 -7.17 7.49 -2.64
C ALA A 162 -7.26 8.71 -1.70
N GLY A 163 -6.38 8.79 -0.69
CA GLY A 163 -6.30 9.94 0.21
C GLY A 163 -5.70 11.18 -0.48
N ASP A 164 -4.60 11.02 -1.21
CA ASP A 164 -3.95 12.12 -1.95
C ASP A 164 -4.90 12.79 -2.97
N PHE A 165 -5.87 12.05 -3.52
CA PHE A 165 -6.86 12.63 -4.44
C PHE A 165 -7.75 13.70 -3.81
N PHE A 166 -7.94 13.74 -2.49
CA PHE A 166 -8.71 14.82 -1.86
C PHE A 166 -8.08 16.20 -2.11
N ASP A 167 -6.75 16.29 -2.08
CA ASP A 167 -6.02 17.52 -2.36
C ASP A 167 -5.70 17.69 -3.85
N LEU A 168 -5.27 16.62 -4.53
CA LEU A 168 -4.94 16.69 -5.96
C LEU A 168 -6.17 17.03 -6.84
N ASP A 169 -7.38 16.63 -6.42
CA ASP A 169 -8.62 17.04 -7.07
C ASP A 169 -8.79 18.57 -7.07
N ARG A 170 -8.40 19.24 -5.97
CA ARG A 170 -8.47 20.70 -5.84
C ARG A 170 -7.33 21.37 -6.61
N VAL A 171 -6.09 20.88 -6.46
CA VAL A 171 -4.89 21.38 -7.17
C VAL A 171 -5.14 21.43 -8.68
N PHE A 172 -5.64 20.34 -9.25
CA PHE A 172 -5.86 20.21 -10.69
C PHE A 172 -7.27 20.62 -11.14
N LYS A 173 -8.06 21.22 -10.25
CA LYS A 173 -9.37 21.82 -10.52
C LYS A 173 -10.33 20.83 -11.18
N LYS A 174 -10.51 19.66 -10.56
CA LYS A 174 -11.47 18.66 -11.02
C LYS A 174 -12.88 19.28 -11.11
N PRO A 175 -13.67 18.98 -12.15
CA PRO A 175 -15.02 19.50 -12.26
C PRO A 175 -15.86 19.20 -11.01
N LYS A 176 -16.59 20.21 -10.51
CA LYS A 176 -17.34 20.12 -9.24
C LYS A 176 -18.36 18.99 -9.18
N THR A 177 -18.93 18.63 -10.33
CA THR A 177 -19.84 17.49 -10.51
C THR A 177 -19.19 16.14 -10.22
N ASN A 178 -17.86 16.09 -10.11
CA ASN A 178 -17.05 14.90 -9.90
C ASN A 178 -16.25 14.93 -8.59
N TYR A 179 -16.45 15.92 -7.70
CA TYR A 179 -15.80 15.91 -6.38
C TYR A 179 -16.40 14.81 -5.51
N SER A 180 -15.54 14.06 -4.83
CA SER A 180 -15.96 13.36 -3.62
C SER A 180 -16.25 14.39 -2.53
N SER A 181 -17.35 14.24 -1.81
CA SER A 181 -17.66 15.05 -0.63
C SER A 181 -16.47 15.04 0.34
N ASN A 182 -16.19 16.19 0.98
CA ASN A 182 -15.23 16.24 2.09
C ASN A 182 -15.60 15.15 3.10
N SER A 183 -14.70 14.20 3.28
CA SER A 183 -14.86 13.09 4.21
C SER A 183 -13.90 13.28 5.36
N HIS A 184 -14.28 12.83 6.54
CA HIS A 184 -13.46 12.88 7.75
C HIS A 184 -13.57 11.54 8.47
N CYS A 185 -12.60 11.22 9.30
CA CYS A 185 -12.64 10.05 10.17
C CYS A 185 -12.87 10.49 11.62
N SER A 186 -13.19 9.54 12.50
CA SER A 186 -13.18 9.77 13.95
C SER A 186 -12.18 8.82 14.60
N GLY A 187 -11.27 9.37 15.40
CA GLY A 187 -10.29 8.60 16.19
C GLY A 187 -10.55 8.80 17.67
N PHE A 188 -10.36 7.74 18.46
CA PHE A 188 -10.50 7.81 19.92
C PHE A 188 -9.46 6.93 20.62
N VAL A 189 -8.77 7.53 21.59
CA VAL A 189 -7.75 6.88 22.42
C VAL A 189 -8.16 7.03 23.88
N LYS A 190 -8.24 5.92 24.61
CA LYS A 190 -8.67 5.89 26.01
C LYS A 190 -7.71 5.07 26.86
N VAL A 191 -7.06 5.73 27.81
CA VAL A 191 -6.35 5.07 28.91
C VAL A 191 -7.38 4.65 29.96
N LEU A 192 -7.37 3.38 30.33
CA LEU A 192 -8.26 2.83 31.36
C LEU A 192 -7.80 3.24 32.77
N GLU A 193 -8.75 3.18 33.72
CA GLU A 193 -8.50 3.54 35.12
C GLU A 193 -7.31 2.75 35.71
N GLY A 194 -6.41 3.46 36.39
CA GLY A 194 -5.20 2.88 36.97
C GLY A 194 -4.17 2.43 35.94
N ASN A 195 -4.20 2.95 34.70
CA ASN A 195 -3.29 2.61 33.60
C ASN A 195 -3.28 1.11 33.25
N LYS A 196 -4.42 0.43 33.43
CA LYS A 196 -4.54 -1.02 33.19
C LYS A 196 -4.44 -1.41 31.71
N ASP A 197 -4.87 -0.52 30.82
CA ASP A 197 -4.85 -0.74 29.38
C ASP A 197 -5.00 0.59 28.62
N ILE A 198 -4.76 0.54 27.31
CA ILE A 198 -5.05 1.59 26.34
C ILE A 198 -5.93 1.04 25.22
N LEU A 199 -7.11 1.64 25.05
CA LEU A 199 -8.02 1.32 23.96
C LEU A 199 -7.85 2.35 22.84
N ILE A 200 -7.76 1.86 21.60
CA ILE A 200 -7.60 2.68 20.41
C ILE A 200 -8.69 2.27 19.42
N SER A 201 -9.43 3.24 18.92
CA SER A 201 -10.49 3.01 17.92
C SER A 201 -10.45 4.07 16.83
N HIS A 202 -10.84 3.65 15.62
CA HIS A 202 -10.93 4.50 14.45
C HIS A 202 -12.19 4.15 13.66
N VAL A 203 -12.87 5.17 13.17
CA VAL A 203 -14.07 5.06 12.36
C VAL A 203 -13.86 5.88 11.09
N THR A 204 -13.58 5.18 10.01
CA THR A 204 -13.45 5.77 8.67
C THR A 204 -14.82 6.20 8.15
N MET A 205 -14.90 7.40 7.58
CA MET A 205 -16.04 7.78 6.76
C MET A 205 -15.54 7.97 5.33
N LEU A 206 -16.10 7.22 4.40
CA LEU A 206 -15.86 7.29 2.96
C LEU A 206 -17.15 6.96 2.21
N GLY A 207 -17.21 7.27 0.91
CA GLY A 207 -18.38 6.94 0.10
C GLY A 207 -18.60 5.42 0.00
N TYR A 208 -19.85 4.96 0.04
CA TYR A 208 -20.21 3.53 0.09
C TYR A 208 -19.61 2.66 -1.03
N LYS A 209 -19.31 3.26 -2.19
CA LYS A 209 -18.59 2.58 -3.29
C LYS A 209 -17.24 1.98 -2.85
N SER A 210 -16.62 2.52 -1.80
CA SER A 210 -15.36 2.04 -1.24
C SER A 210 -15.51 0.79 -0.37
N MET A 211 -16.72 0.40 0.05
CA MET A 211 -16.98 -0.67 1.03
C MET A 211 -16.66 -2.11 0.56
N ASN A 212 -15.75 -2.29 -0.40
CA ASN A 212 -15.08 -3.56 -0.65
C ASN A 212 -13.85 -3.64 0.26
N ARG A 213 -14.03 -4.14 1.48
CA ARG A 213 -13.04 -4.04 2.57
C ARG A 213 -12.17 -5.28 2.69
N MET A 214 -10.93 -5.09 3.14
CA MET A 214 -9.98 -6.18 3.39
C MET A 214 -9.13 -5.92 4.63
N LEU A 215 -9.23 -6.80 5.63
CA LEU A 215 -8.25 -6.88 6.71
C LEU A 215 -7.00 -7.57 6.18
N LYS A 216 -5.84 -6.96 6.38
CA LYS A 216 -4.57 -7.50 5.88
C LYS A 216 -3.56 -7.65 7.01
N LEU A 217 -2.87 -8.78 7.00
CA LEU A 217 -1.69 -9.04 7.81
C LEU A 217 -0.53 -9.37 6.87
N TYR A 218 0.46 -8.48 6.81
CA TYR A 218 1.74 -8.76 6.16
C TYR A 218 2.77 -9.12 7.22
N LYS A 219 3.43 -10.27 7.06
CA LYS A 219 4.59 -10.73 7.84
C LYS A 219 5.79 -10.77 6.90
N LEU A 220 6.51 -9.65 6.80
CA LEU A 220 7.64 -9.54 5.90
C LEU A 220 8.90 -10.02 6.63
N ALA A 221 9.68 -10.90 6.01
CA ALA A 221 10.95 -11.40 6.51
C ALA A 221 12.12 -10.43 6.25
N TYR A 222 11.85 -9.12 6.36
CA TYR A 222 12.88 -8.10 6.44
C TYR A 222 13.60 -8.19 7.79
N ASP A 223 14.85 -7.73 7.87
CA ASP A 223 15.61 -7.74 9.13
C ASP A 223 14.89 -6.87 10.18
N PRO A 224 14.41 -7.44 11.30
CA PRO A 224 13.71 -6.68 12.34
C PRO A 224 14.55 -5.56 12.99
N LYS A 225 15.89 -5.63 12.87
CA LYS A 225 16.78 -4.56 13.35
C LYS A 225 16.67 -3.31 12.49
N GLU A 226 16.53 -3.48 11.18
CA GLU A 226 16.41 -2.41 10.19
C GLU A 226 14.95 -2.01 9.94
N VAL A 227 14.02 -2.98 10.04
CA VAL A 227 12.59 -2.80 9.78
C VAL A 227 11.77 -3.28 10.99
N PRO A 228 11.59 -2.44 12.01
CA PRO A 228 10.89 -2.83 13.23
C PRO A 228 9.42 -3.20 12.97
N GLY A 229 8.78 -2.49 12.04
CA GLY A 229 7.40 -2.73 11.59
C GLY A 229 7.28 -3.78 10.49
N HIS A 230 8.19 -4.76 10.42
CA HIS A 230 8.18 -5.81 9.39
C HIS A 230 6.91 -6.69 9.41
N THR A 231 6.19 -6.76 10.52
CA THR A 231 4.82 -7.30 10.59
C THR A 231 3.83 -6.16 10.78
N ILE A 232 2.82 -6.07 9.92
CA ILE A 232 1.80 -5.02 9.97
C ILE A 232 0.40 -5.58 9.74
N SER A 233 -0.54 -5.18 10.61
CA SER A 233 -1.97 -5.45 10.49
C SER A 233 -2.71 -4.16 10.18
N ILE A 234 -3.51 -4.14 9.13
CA ILE A 234 -4.21 -2.94 8.64
C ILE A 234 -5.66 -3.21 8.25
N SER A 235 -6.53 -2.22 8.45
CA SER A 235 -7.83 -2.14 7.77
C SER A 235 -7.63 -1.51 6.39
N SER A 236 -7.85 -2.27 5.33
CA SER A 236 -7.41 -1.89 3.99
C SER A 236 -8.46 -2.26 2.92
N TYR A 237 -8.03 -2.18 1.68
CA TYR A 237 -8.83 -2.35 0.47
C TYR A 237 -8.07 -3.24 -0.53
N PRO A 238 -8.77 -3.97 -1.41
CA PRO A 238 -8.14 -4.80 -2.43
C PRO A 238 -7.12 -4.00 -3.27
N GLY A 239 -5.88 -4.49 -3.34
CA GLY A 239 -4.79 -3.87 -4.09
C GLY A 239 -4.10 -2.69 -3.40
N SER A 240 -4.57 -2.22 -2.25
CA SER A 240 -3.89 -1.19 -1.44
C SER A 240 -2.85 -1.82 -0.51
N VAL A 241 -1.57 -1.44 -0.57
CA VAL A 241 -0.56 -1.95 0.37
C VAL A 241 -0.59 -1.23 1.73
N THR A 242 -1.30 -0.11 1.78
CA THR A 242 -1.52 0.70 2.99
C THR A 242 -2.94 0.60 3.50
N SER A 243 -3.15 1.05 4.74
CA SER A 243 -4.48 1.40 5.23
C SER A 243 -4.89 2.72 4.59
N GLN A 244 -5.92 2.75 3.74
CA GLN A 244 -6.49 4.04 3.28
C GLN A 244 -7.43 4.66 4.33
N ASP A 245 -7.81 3.85 5.32
CA ASP A 245 -8.47 4.33 6.52
C ASP A 245 -7.47 4.97 7.49
N ASP A 246 -6.18 4.63 7.32
CA ASP A 246 -5.12 4.82 8.30
C ASP A 246 -5.48 4.29 9.71
N PHE A 247 -5.62 2.96 9.85
CA PHE A 247 -5.55 2.27 11.13
C PHE A 247 -4.59 1.08 10.98
N SER A 248 -3.43 1.18 11.61
CA SER A 248 -2.33 0.22 11.47
C SER A 248 -1.77 -0.19 12.83
N LEU A 249 -1.48 -1.48 13.00
CA LEU A 249 -0.74 -2.03 14.13
C LEU A 249 0.56 -2.66 13.60
N THR A 250 1.70 -2.30 14.16
CA THR A 250 3.02 -2.75 13.68
C THR A 250 3.77 -3.56 14.74
N SER A 251 4.63 -4.49 14.32
CA SER A 251 5.56 -5.20 15.21
C SER A 251 6.57 -4.30 15.91
N GLY A 252 6.72 -3.05 15.45
CA GLY A 252 7.49 -2.01 16.14
C GLY A 252 6.85 -1.54 17.45
N GLY A 253 5.64 -2.03 17.77
CA GLY A 253 4.91 -1.68 18.99
C GLY A 253 4.06 -0.42 18.84
N LEU A 254 3.79 0.02 17.60
CA LEU A 254 3.04 1.23 17.32
C LEU A 254 1.62 0.90 16.84
N GLY A 255 0.63 1.61 17.41
CA GLY A 255 -0.70 1.77 16.84
C GLY A 255 -0.78 3.15 16.21
N ILE A 256 -1.06 3.20 14.90
CA ILE A 256 -1.07 4.43 14.10
C ILE A 256 -2.47 4.66 13.55
N LEU A 257 -2.97 5.88 13.73
CA LEU A 257 -4.22 6.33 13.10
C LEU A 257 -4.22 7.82 12.76
N GLU A 258 -5.00 8.23 11.77
CA GLU A 258 -5.26 9.66 11.47
C GLU A 258 -6.74 9.98 11.35
N THR A 259 -7.04 11.28 11.31
CA THR A 259 -8.31 11.78 10.85
C THR A 259 -8.05 12.97 9.95
N THR A 260 -8.56 12.92 8.72
CA THR A 260 -8.19 13.90 7.70
C THR A 260 -8.62 15.31 8.09
N ILE A 261 -7.65 16.23 8.13
CA ILE A 261 -7.92 17.67 8.25
C ILE A 261 -7.98 18.30 6.86
N THR A 262 -9.06 19.00 6.57
CA THR A 262 -9.19 19.69 5.27
C THR A 262 -8.53 21.06 5.32
N LEU A 263 -7.73 21.38 4.31
CA LEU A 263 -7.20 22.74 4.14
C LEU A 263 -8.31 23.67 3.64
N SER A 264 -8.56 24.76 4.38
CA SER A 264 -9.50 25.82 3.99
C SER A 264 -8.85 26.90 3.13
N ASP A 265 -7.56 27.15 3.32
CA ASP A 265 -6.78 28.09 2.51
C ASP A 265 -6.21 27.38 1.27
N GLU A 266 -6.86 27.60 0.13
CA GLU A 266 -6.43 27.00 -1.14
C GLU A 266 -5.09 27.55 -1.66
N SER A 267 -4.58 28.67 -1.12
CA SER A 267 -3.28 29.21 -1.54
C SER A 267 -2.12 28.27 -1.21
N ILE A 268 -2.28 27.44 -0.17
CA ILE A 268 -1.29 26.45 0.28
C ILE A 268 -1.04 25.39 -0.80
N TYR A 269 -2.03 25.10 -1.65
CA TYR A 269 -1.88 24.13 -2.74
C TYR A 269 -0.81 24.50 -3.77
N SER A 270 -0.39 25.76 -3.81
CA SER A 270 0.76 26.20 -4.64
C SER A 270 2.09 25.57 -4.21
N ASN A 271 2.18 25.01 -2.99
CA ASN A 271 3.37 24.33 -2.49
C ASN A 271 3.45 22.85 -2.93
N ILE A 272 2.41 22.30 -3.56
CA ILE A 272 2.42 20.91 -4.04
C ILE A 272 3.22 20.84 -5.34
N ASN A 273 4.33 20.11 -5.29
CA ASN A 273 5.29 19.97 -6.36
C ASN A 273 5.52 18.49 -6.68
N PRO A 274 5.70 18.10 -7.96
CA PRO A 274 6.02 16.72 -8.29
C PRO A 274 7.47 16.37 -7.94
N ILE A 275 8.37 17.35 -7.80
CA ILE A 275 9.79 17.15 -7.51
C ILE A 275 10.05 17.56 -6.06
N GLY A 276 10.84 16.76 -5.33
CA GLY A 276 11.20 17.03 -3.94
C GLY A 276 10.13 16.60 -2.92
N GLN A 277 9.05 15.96 -3.35
CA GLN A 277 7.94 15.57 -2.47
C GLN A 277 7.46 14.15 -2.75
N ILE A 278 7.08 13.44 -1.70
CA ILE A 278 6.54 12.08 -1.76
C ILE A 278 5.07 12.11 -1.29
N ASN A 279 4.20 11.42 -2.03
CA ASN A 279 2.78 11.28 -1.68
C ASN A 279 2.57 10.68 -0.28
N CYS A 280 1.46 11.05 0.35
CA CYS A 280 1.20 10.73 1.76
C CYS A 280 1.18 9.23 2.04
N TRP A 281 0.52 8.45 1.16
CA TRP A 281 0.40 7.00 1.32
C TRP A 281 1.78 6.31 1.45
N LEU A 282 2.77 6.77 0.68
CA LEU A 282 4.11 6.19 0.66
C LEU A 282 4.91 6.57 1.91
N ARG A 283 4.84 7.85 2.32
CA ARG A 283 5.46 8.32 3.58
C ARG A 283 4.88 7.58 4.79
N SER A 284 3.56 7.40 4.83
CA SER A 284 2.85 6.66 5.90
C SER A 284 3.34 5.21 6.00
N LEU A 285 3.43 4.49 4.87
CA LEU A 285 3.91 3.11 4.87
C LEU A 285 5.37 2.99 5.36
N ILE A 286 6.24 3.87 4.86
CA ILE A 286 7.66 3.85 5.23
C ILE A 286 7.82 4.14 6.72
N ALA A 287 7.12 5.14 7.26
CA ALA A 287 7.14 5.44 8.69
C ALA A 287 6.61 4.27 9.54
N ASN A 288 5.53 3.61 9.11
CA ASN A 288 4.98 2.43 9.78
C ASN A 288 5.98 1.27 9.85
N GLN A 289 6.81 1.10 8.81
CA GLN A 289 7.78 0.01 8.72
C GLN A 289 9.09 0.31 9.45
N LEU A 290 9.56 1.56 9.43
CA LEU A 290 10.89 1.94 9.93
C LEU A 290 10.92 2.42 11.39
N ALA A 291 9.81 2.90 11.95
CA ALA A 291 9.80 3.48 13.30
C ALA A 291 9.66 2.44 14.42
N LYS A 292 10.41 2.63 15.51
CA LYS A 292 10.24 1.94 16.81
C LYS A 292 9.49 2.80 17.82
N THR A 293 9.54 4.11 17.64
CA THR A 293 8.92 5.08 18.55
C THR A 293 8.03 6.06 17.78
N SER A 294 7.07 6.67 18.48
CA SER A 294 6.23 7.72 17.89
C SER A 294 7.05 8.93 17.44
N HIS A 295 8.16 9.25 18.11
CA HIS A 295 9.03 10.35 17.73
C HIS A 295 9.76 10.06 16.40
N GLU A 296 10.33 8.87 16.26
CA GLU A 296 10.94 8.42 15.01
C GLU A 296 9.91 8.42 13.86
N TRP A 297 8.69 7.96 14.13
CA TRP A 297 7.62 7.94 13.13
C TRP A 297 7.35 9.34 12.57
N VAL A 298 7.26 10.36 13.45
CA VAL A 298 7.05 11.75 13.03
C VAL A 298 8.20 12.26 12.16
N LEU A 299 9.45 11.92 12.51
CA LEU A 299 10.63 12.34 11.74
C LEU A 299 10.74 11.65 10.38
N ILE A 300 10.28 10.41 10.27
CA ILE A 300 10.30 9.66 9.00
C ILE A 300 9.13 10.08 8.10
N PHE A 301 7.97 10.40 8.70
CA PHE A 301 6.79 10.82 7.96
C PHE A 301 6.87 12.27 7.45
N GLY A 302 7.38 13.19 8.29
CA GLY A 302 7.44 14.64 8.02
C GLY A 302 8.47 15.01 6.97
#